data_AF-A0A1V4Z465-F1
#
_entry.id   AF-A0A1V4Z465-F1
#
_cell.length_a   1.000
_cell.length_b   1.000
_cell.length_c   1.000
_cell.angle_alpha   90.00
_cell.angle_beta   90.00
_cell.angle_gamma   90.00
#
_symmetry.space_group_name_H-M   'P 1'
#
loop_
_entity.id
_entity.type
_entity.pdbx_description
1 polymer ?
#
loop_
_entity_poly.entity_id
_entity_poly.type
_entity_poly.pdbx_seq_one_letter_code
_entity_poly.pdbx_strand_id
1 'polypeptide(L)' 'MEQTQAIKTIPVDENVSVSVNYCVNTNRTYVYELKNGDIVSEKTIHGV' A
#
# COMPACT_ATOMS: atom_id res chain seq x y z
N MET A 1 5.54 -16.51 10.40
CA MET A 1 6.00 -15.53 9.40
C MET A 1 5.57 -14.17 9.89
N GLU A 2 6.52 -13.27 10.16
CA GLU A 2 6.23 -11.92 10.63
C GLU A 2 6.05 -11.00 9.42
N GLN A 3 4.82 -10.52 9.22
CA GLN A 3 4.49 -9.53 8.18
C GLN A 3 4.32 -8.18 8.88
N THR A 4 5.29 -7.29 8.74
CA THR A 4 5.17 -5.93 9.26
C THR A 4 4.30 -5.11 8.30
N GLN A 5 3.02 -4.99 8.63
CA GLN A 5 2.07 -4.17 7.87
C GLN A 5 2.25 -2.70 8.29
N ALA A 6 2.87 -1.89 7.44
CA ALA A 6 3.05 -0.45 7.68
C ALA A 6 1.99 0.33 6.91
N ILE A 7 0.79 0.45 7.48
CA ILE A 7 -0.30 1.22 6.86
C ILE A 7 0.02 2.71 7.03
N LYS A 8 0.67 3.30 6.04
CA LYS A 8 0.90 4.74 5.99
C LYS A 8 -0.19 5.41 5.15
N THR A 9 -1.29 5.77 5.80
CA THR A 9 -2.35 6.58 5.19
C THR A 9 -1.82 7.99 4.96
N ILE A 10 -1.50 8.33 3.71
CA ILE A 10 -1.14 9.70 3.32
C ILE A 10 -2.43 10.37 2.84
N PRO A 11 -2.89 11.47 3.45
CA PRO A 11 -4.06 12.19 2.96
C PRO A 11 -3.66 12.93 1.67
N VAL A 12 -4.07 12.38 0.53
CA VAL A 12 -4.01 13.07 -0.77
C VAL A 12 -5.47 13.30 -1.13
N ASP A 13 -6.04 14.46 -0.80
CA ASP A 13 -7.49 14.74 -0.87
C ASP A 13 -8.38 13.96 0.11
N GLU A 14 -9.47 14.58 0.58
CA GLU A 14 -10.41 14.02 1.58
C GLU A 14 -11.08 12.70 1.17
N ASN A 15 -10.88 12.23 -0.07
CA ASN A 15 -11.46 10.98 -0.59
C ASN A 15 -10.44 9.95 -1.08
N VAL A 16 -9.13 10.21 -1.02
CA VAL A 16 -8.11 9.21 -1.40
C VAL A 16 -7.23 8.84 -0.21
N SER A 17 -7.10 7.54 0.03
CA SER A 17 -6.27 6.94 1.07
C SER A 17 -5.26 5.99 0.43
N VAL A 18 -3.99 6.12 0.77
CA VAL A 18 -2.95 5.20 0.29
C VAL A 18 -2.67 4.14 1.35
N SER A 19 -2.70 2.87 0.99
CA SER A 19 -2.32 1.74 1.84
C SER A 19 -1.06 1.09 1.29
N VAL A 20 -0.04 0.91 2.14
CA VAL A 20 1.23 0.29 1.76
C VAL A 20 1.41 -1.01 2.54
N ASN A 21 1.67 -2.11 1.85
CA ASN A 21 1.95 -3.40 2.46
C ASN A 21 3.31 -3.89 2.00
N TYR A 22 4.25 -4.01 2.94
CA TYR A 22 5.61 -4.46 2.66
C TYR A 22 5.77 -5.93 3.05
N CYS A 23 6.08 -6.77 2.07
CA CYS A 23 6.38 -8.17 2.25
C CYS A 23 7.90 -8.36 2.29
N VAL A 24 8.45 -8.41 3.50
CA VAL A 24 9.89 -8.67 3.76
C VAL A 24 10.39 -9.96 3.11
N ASN A 25 9.55 -10.99 3.06
CA ASN A 25 9.93 -12.32 2.59
C ASN A 25 10.18 -12.37 1.07
N THR A 26 9.51 -11.48 0.32
CA THR A 26 9.66 -11.40 -1.14
C THR A 26 10.34 -10.10 -1.59
N ASN A 27 10.76 -9.25 -0.64
CA ASN A 27 11.22 -7.89 -0.89
C ASN A 27 10.27 -7.10 -1.81
N ARG A 28 8.95 -7.29 -1.62
CA ARG A 28 7.90 -6.64 -2.42
C ARG A 28 7.17 -5.62 -1.58
N THR A 29 6.97 -4.44 -2.15
CA THR A 29 6.10 -3.41 -1.61
C THR A 29 4.86 -3.31 -2.48
N TYR A 30 3.70 -3.53 -1.90
CA TYR A 30 2.40 -3.32 -2.52
C TYR A 30 1.87 -1.96 -2.08
N VAL A 31 1.43 -1.15 -3.04
CA VAL A 31 0.86 0.18 -2.81
C VAL A 31 -0.53 0.17 -3.42
N TYR A 32 -1.54 0.42 -2.58
CA TYR A 32 -2.94 0.50 -2.97
C TYR A 32 -3.41 1.93 -2.81
N GLU A 33 -4.05 2.49 -3.83
CA GLU A 33 -4.77 3.75 -3.72
C GLU A 33 -6.25 3.43 -3.59
N LEU A 34 -6.83 3.84 -2.48
CA LEU A 34 -8.23 3.65 -2.14
C LEU A 34 -8.96 4.96 -2.37
N LYS A 35 -10.06 4.94 -3.12
CA LYS A 35 -10.97 6.08 -3.27
C LYS A 35 -12.35 5.65 -2.84
N ASN A 36 -12.92 6.32 -1.83
CA ASN A 36 -14.23 5.95 -1.24
C ASN A 36 -14.34 4.48 -0.76
N GLY A 37 -13.22 3.85 -0.39
CA GLY A 37 -13.16 2.44 0.03
C GLY A 37 -12.91 1.46 -1.11
N ASP A 38 -12.94 1.90 -2.38
CA ASP A 38 -12.61 1.08 -3.55
C ASP A 38 -11.14 1.23 -3.94
N ILE A 39 -10.49 0.13 -4.33
CA ILE A 39 -9.12 0.17 -4.86
C ILE A 39 -9.17 0.70 -6.30
N VAL A 40 -8.65 1.90 -6.52
CA VAL A 40 -8.59 2.53 -7.85
C VAL A 40 -7.25 2.33 -8.54
N SER A 41 -6.20 1.97 -7.79
CA SER A 41 -4.86 1.74 -8.33
C SER A 41 -4.10 0.77 -7.43
N GLU A 42 -3.42 -0.18 -8.06
CA GLU A 42 -2.51 -1.11 -7.41
C GLU A 42 -1.13 -1.00 -8.06
N LYS A 43 -0.10 -0.83 -7.24
CA LYS A 43 1.29 -0.81 -7.68
C LYS A 43 2.10 -1.81 -6.87
N THR A 44 2.80 -2.69 -7.58
CA THR A 44 3.79 -3.57 -6.95
C THR A 44 5.19 -3.05 -7.28
N ILE A 45 5.96 -2.76 -6.25
CA ILE A 45 7.37 -2.37 -6.34
C ILE A 45 8.19 -3.56 -5.84
N HIS A 46 9.07 -4.09 -6.68
CA HIS A 46 10.11 -5.00 -6.22
C HIS A 46 11.29 -4.17 -5.73
N GLY A 47 11.73 -4.41 -4.49
CA GLY A 47 13.03 -3.98 -4.04
C GLY A 47 14.11 -4.78 -4.79
N VAL A 48 15.00 -4.07 -5.47
CA VAL A 48 16.24 -4.63 -6.05
C VAL A 48 17.30 -4.84 -4.98
#